data_AF-A0A661IIR4-F1
#
_entry.id   AF-A0A661IIR4-F1
#
_cell.length_a   1.000
_cell.length_b   1.000
_cell.length_c   1.000
_cell.angle_alpha   90.00
_cell.angle_beta   90.00
_cell.angle_gamma   90.00
#
_symmetry.space_group_name_H-M   'P 1'
#
loop_
_entity.id
_entity.type
_entity.pdbx_description
1 polymer ?
#
loop_
_entity_poly.entity_id
_entity_poly.type
_entity_poly.pdbx_seq_one_letter_code
_entity_poly.pdbx_strand_id
1 'polypeptide(L)'
;MFYLFSILGISIFYSFDFIYYLLPITVLFIAFNNIFDRYNNRVKNYKLMSYQRLIKTTIESITSISLMFLFSIKSGMIWGFIFGYFISSFTMLYINYKSFTKSKLNPSIKKIKVLAKRYINFPKYSMPHSFLNTLSANIPIFLIPFFYTSSTLGLYAFGLKIVQAPLSIVSASMFNVLGQKMAEEYSNGNEIKTLFENLVKKLFITVVLLLPIFIYMNNIFAIIFGTEWEQAGYFIQIMSPWILLVFIVSPLATIPQIYNKQKKALNIEIFRIIFQVMILVGGGFYFSIETTLLMLSLFSSAVMLYGFNWYYQLVRLEN
;
A
#
# COMPACT_ATOMS: atom_id res chain seq x y z
N MET A 1 14.07 12.47 8.91
CA MET A 1 13.50 12.91 7.62
C MET A 1 13.87 14.36 7.34
N PHE A 2 13.51 15.32 8.20
CA PHE A 2 13.83 16.75 8.03
C PHE A 2 15.31 17.09 7.79
N TYR A 3 16.25 16.48 8.52
CA TYR A 3 17.70 16.69 8.28
C TYR A 3 18.22 16.00 7.00
N LEU A 4 17.54 14.97 6.51
CA LEU A 4 17.92 14.29 5.26
C LEU A 4 17.48 15.12 4.05
N PHE A 5 16.34 15.83 4.15
CA PHE A 5 15.88 16.78 3.15
C PHE A 5 16.75 18.05 3.09
N SER A 6 17.25 18.54 4.23
CA SER A 6 18.16 19.69 4.24
C SER A 6 19.54 19.40 3.64
N ILE A 7 20.06 18.18 3.83
CA ILE A 7 21.33 17.74 3.23
C ILE A 7 21.22 17.60 1.70
N LEU A 8 20.04 17.28 1.18
CA LEU A 8 19.78 17.10 -0.26
C LEU A 8 19.48 18.41 -1.01
N GLY A 9 19.61 19.59 -0.37
CA GLY A 9 19.35 20.87 -1.03
C GLY A 9 17.89 21.08 -1.42
N ILE A 10 16.96 20.37 -0.76
CA ILE A 10 15.54 20.38 -1.09
C ILE A 10 14.90 21.59 -0.39
N SER A 11 14.89 22.74 -1.06
CA SER A 11 14.06 23.89 -0.69
C SER A 11 12.60 23.64 -1.07
N ILE A 12 11.94 22.68 -0.39
CA ILE A 12 10.47 22.59 -0.45
C ILE A 12 9.94 23.79 0.34
N PHE A 13 9.39 24.76 -0.41
CA PHE A 13 8.52 25.86 0.03
C PHE A 13 8.29 25.95 1.54
N TYR A 14 9.12 26.77 2.19
CA TYR A 14 8.93 27.12 3.60
C TYR A 14 7.85 28.19 3.74
N SER A 15 6.61 27.73 3.88
CA SER A 15 5.63 28.36 4.77
C SER A 15 5.21 27.29 5.78
N PHE A 16 5.66 27.42 7.02
CA PHE A 16 5.33 26.49 8.11
C PHE A 16 3.85 26.65 8.47
N ASP A 17 2.97 26.00 7.72
CA ASP A 17 1.54 25.94 8.05
C ASP A 17 1.33 25.13 9.34
N PHE A 18 0.45 25.62 10.22
CA PHE A 18 0.04 24.95 11.47
C PHE A 18 -0.29 23.45 11.30
N ILE A 19 -0.71 23.07 10.10
CA ILE A 19 -1.04 21.71 9.67
C ILE A 19 0.09 20.71 9.94
N TYR A 20 1.37 21.09 9.85
CA TYR A 20 2.48 20.16 10.09
C TYR A 20 2.56 19.68 11.54
N TYR A 21 2.13 20.50 12.51
CA TYR A 21 2.04 20.09 13.91
C TYR A 21 0.95 19.05 14.16
N LEU A 22 0.00 18.90 13.24
CA LEU A 22 -1.05 17.88 13.32
C LEU A 22 -0.57 16.50 12.82
N LEU A 23 0.59 16.40 12.17
CA LEU A 23 1.08 15.12 11.63
C LEU A 23 1.18 14.01 12.69
N PRO A 24 1.80 14.22 13.88
CA PRO A 24 1.92 13.15 14.88
C PRO A 24 0.55 12.66 15.36
N ILE A 25 -0.41 13.57 15.50
CA ILE A 25 -1.75 13.22 15.98
C ILE A 25 -2.54 12.49 14.89
N THR A 26 -2.39 12.86 13.62
CA THR A 26 -2.99 12.11 12.50
C THR A 26 -2.40 10.70 12.39
N VAL A 27 -1.09 10.56 12.53
CA VAL A 27 -0.42 9.24 12.53
C VAL A 27 -0.93 8.36 13.67
N LEU A 28 -1.17 8.93 14.85
CA LEU A 28 -1.76 8.21 15.98
C LEU A 28 -3.16 7.66 15.64
N PHE A 29 -4.03 8.47 15.04
CA PHE A 29 -5.37 8.03 14.64
C PHE A 29 -5.35 7.02 13.49
N ILE A 30 -4.40 7.14 12.56
CA ILE A 30 -4.16 6.10 11.54
C ILE A 30 -3.76 4.78 12.22
N ALA A 31 -2.87 4.83 13.22
CA ALA A 31 -2.46 3.65 13.96
C ALA A 31 -3.62 2.98 14.71
N PHE A 32 -4.50 3.76 15.36
CA PHE A 32 -5.70 3.22 16.00
C PHE A 32 -6.64 2.55 14.99
N ASN A 33 -6.91 3.20 13.86
CA ASN A 33 -7.71 2.62 12.79
C ASN A 33 -7.12 1.27 12.32
N ASN A 34 -5.81 1.21 12.08
CA ASN A 34 -5.12 -0.02 11.70
C ASN A 34 -5.23 -1.12 12.77
N ILE A 35 -5.14 -0.78 14.05
CA ILE A 35 -5.31 -1.76 15.14
C ILE A 35 -6.72 -2.35 15.13
N PHE A 36 -7.74 -1.51 14.97
CA PHE A 36 -9.13 -1.98 14.87
C PHE A 36 -9.36 -2.85 13.64
N ASP A 37 -8.81 -2.48 12.49
CA ASP A 37 -8.87 -3.30 11.27
C ASP A 37 -8.24 -4.67 11.48
N ARG A 38 -7.05 -4.74 12.11
CA ARG A 38 -6.37 -6.01 12.39
C ARG A 38 -7.14 -6.87 13.40
N TYR A 39 -7.73 -6.26 14.43
CA TYR A 39 -8.57 -6.96 15.39
C TYR A 39 -9.83 -7.53 14.73
N ASN A 40 -10.56 -6.71 13.97
CA ASN A 40 -11.78 -7.12 13.28
C ASN A 40 -11.51 -8.19 12.21
N ASN A 41 -10.38 -8.10 11.51
CA ASN A 41 -9.95 -9.16 10.60
C ASN A 41 -9.72 -10.48 11.33
N ARG A 42 -9.07 -10.44 12.50
CA ARG A 42 -8.84 -11.64 13.33
C ARG A 42 -10.14 -12.30 13.79
N VAL A 43 -11.14 -11.51 14.18
CA VAL A 43 -12.46 -12.03 14.60
C VAL A 43 -13.46 -12.18 13.45
N LYS A 44 -13.00 -12.08 12.19
CA LYS A 44 -13.80 -12.21 10.96
C LYS A 44 -14.98 -11.23 10.87
N ASN A 45 -14.89 -10.06 11.52
CA ASN A 45 -15.93 -9.04 11.50
C ASN A 45 -15.75 -8.05 10.33
N TYR A 46 -15.87 -8.58 9.11
CA TYR A 46 -15.67 -7.82 7.87
C TYR A 46 -16.67 -6.67 7.69
N LYS A 47 -17.88 -6.79 8.27
CA LYS A 47 -18.88 -5.71 8.25
C LYS A 47 -18.37 -4.45 8.96
N LEU A 48 -17.74 -4.59 10.13
CA LEU A 48 -17.18 -3.44 10.86
C LEU A 48 -16.01 -2.80 10.11
N MET A 49 -15.15 -3.58 9.47
CA MET A 49 -14.06 -3.05 8.63
C MET A 49 -14.64 -2.23 7.45
N SER A 50 -15.70 -2.72 6.82
CA SER A 50 -16.40 -1.97 5.76
C SER A 50 -17.01 -0.67 6.30
N TYR A 51 -17.69 -0.69 7.46
CA TYR A 51 -18.22 0.53 8.07
C TYR A 51 -17.14 1.54 8.44
N GLN A 52 -16.01 1.08 8.99
CA GLN A 52 -14.85 1.92 9.29
C GLN A 52 -14.35 2.67 8.05
N ARG A 53 -14.21 1.94 6.93
CA ARG A 53 -13.77 2.52 5.66
C ARG A 53 -14.78 3.50 5.09
N LEU A 54 -16.08 3.17 5.15
CA LEU A 54 -17.15 4.06 4.71
C LEU A 54 -17.19 5.34 5.54
N ILE A 55 -17.20 5.25 6.87
CA ILE A 55 -17.19 6.42 7.76
C ILE A 55 -15.98 7.31 7.45
N LYS A 56 -14.78 6.71 7.39
CA LYS A 56 -13.55 7.45 7.11
C LYS A 56 -13.61 8.20 5.77
N THR A 57 -13.97 7.52 4.68
CA THR A 57 -14.01 8.12 3.34
C THR A 57 -15.15 9.13 3.16
N THR A 58 -16.31 8.89 3.78
CA THR A 58 -17.45 9.80 3.72
C THR A 58 -17.14 11.09 4.46
N ILE A 59 -16.62 11.02 5.68
CA ILE A 59 -16.19 12.20 6.43
C ILE A 59 -15.06 12.93 5.71
N GLU A 60 -14.06 12.20 5.20
CA GLU A 60 -12.97 12.79 4.42
C GLU A 60 -13.49 13.57 3.21
N SER A 61 -14.39 12.98 2.42
CA SER A 61 -14.97 13.63 1.24
C SER A 61 -15.85 14.82 1.61
N ILE A 62 -16.77 14.66 2.56
CA ILE A 62 -17.70 15.74 2.97
C ILE A 62 -16.92 16.93 3.51
N THR A 63 -15.94 16.71 4.39
CA THR A 63 -15.12 17.78 4.95
C THR A 63 -14.22 18.41 3.90
N SER A 64 -13.61 17.64 3.00
CA SER A 64 -12.76 18.19 1.93
C SER A 64 -13.55 19.09 0.99
N ILE A 65 -14.74 18.63 0.56
CA ILE A 65 -15.61 19.37 -0.36
C ILE A 65 -16.19 20.60 0.34
N SER A 66 -16.71 20.45 1.57
CA SER A 66 -17.33 21.58 2.28
C SER A 66 -16.32 22.68 2.60
N LEU A 67 -15.09 22.34 2.99
CA LEU A 67 -14.05 23.34 3.26
C LEU A 67 -13.60 24.09 2.00
N MET A 68 -13.56 23.40 0.85
CA MET A 68 -13.26 24.04 -0.42
C MET A 68 -14.41 24.95 -0.88
N PHE A 69 -15.65 24.46 -0.91
CA PHE A 69 -16.77 25.21 -1.47
C PHE A 69 -17.30 26.31 -0.56
N LEU A 70 -17.38 26.08 0.76
CA LEU A 70 -17.95 27.05 1.69
C LEU A 70 -16.92 28.08 2.18
N PHE A 71 -15.66 27.68 2.30
CA PHE A 71 -14.62 28.50 2.92
C PHE A 71 -13.42 28.78 2.01
N SER A 72 -13.39 28.26 0.78
CA SER A 72 -12.27 28.42 -0.17
C SER A 72 -10.90 28.02 0.40
N ILE A 73 -10.90 27.09 1.36
CA ILE A 73 -9.68 26.62 2.02
C ILE A 73 -9.01 25.61 1.09
N LYS A 74 -7.92 26.02 0.42
CA LYS A 74 -7.13 25.16 -0.47
C LYS A 74 -6.57 23.91 0.22
N SER A 75 -6.33 23.98 1.54
CA SER A 75 -5.91 22.86 2.37
C SER A 75 -7.07 22.00 2.89
N GLY A 76 -8.30 22.20 2.39
CA GLY A 76 -9.50 21.48 2.81
C GLY A 76 -9.37 19.96 2.68
N MET A 77 -8.62 19.48 1.68
CA MET A 77 -8.33 18.05 1.51
C MET A 77 -7.49 17.47 2.65
N ILE A 78 -6.55 18.23 3.20
CA ILE A 78 -5.73 17.79 4.33
C ILE A 78 -6.60 17.70 5.59
N TRP A 79 -7.43 18.71 5.82
CA TRP A 79 -8.38 18.70 6.95
C TRP A 79 -9.38 17.56 6.85
N GLY A 80 -9.93 17.31 5.67
CA GLY A 80 -10.81 16.16 5.45
C GLY A 80 -10.13 14.84 5.78
N PHE A 81 -8.88 14.64 5.35
CA PHE A 81 -8.10 13.46 5.69
C PHE A 81 -7.93 13.29 7.21
N ILE A 82 -7.56 14.37 7.92
CA ILE A 82 -7.37 14.35 9.38
C ILE A 82 -8.69 14.01 10.09
N PHE A 83 -9.77 14.72 9.78
CA PHE A 83 -11.07 14.50 10.41
C PHE A 83 -11.66 13.13 10.07
N GLY A 84 -11.44 12.63 8.86
CA GLY A 84 -11.84 11.28 8.46
C GLY A 84 -11.23 10.20 9.34
N TYR A 85 -9.92 10.24 9.58
CA TYR A 85 -9.26 9.31 10.49
C TYR A 85 -9.66 9.50 11.95
N PHE A 86 -9.78 10.74 12.40
CA PHE A 86 -10.20 11.10 13.76
C PHE A 86 -11.57 10.50 14.07
N ILE A 87 -12.59 10.86 13.29
CA ILE A 87 -13.98 10.43 13.52
C ILE A 87 -14.08 8.90 13.43
N SER A 88 -13.46 8.29 12.42
CA SER A 88 -13.48 6.83 12.27
C SER A 88 -12.83 6.10 13.45
N SER A 89 -11.72 6.61 13.99
CA SER A 89 -11.07 6.06 15.19
C SER A 89 -12.01 6.06 16.40
N PHE A 90 -12.68 7.18 16.68
CA PHE A 90 -13.59 7.28 17.82
C PHE A 90 -14.82 6.39 17.65
N THR A 91 -15.39 6.34 16.44
CA THR A 91 -16.52 5.45 16.16
C THR A 91 -16.12 3.98 16.32
N MET A 92 -14.94 3.58 15.85
CA MET A 92 -14.46 2.21 16.02
C MET A 92 -14.14 1.86 17.46
N LEU A 93 -13.54 2.78 18.22
CA LEU A 93 -13.33 2.60 19.65
C LEU A 93 -14.66 2.32 20.35
N TYR A 94 -15.68 3.16 20.10
CA TYR A 94 -17.00 3.02 20.71
C TYR A 94 -17.69 1.69 20.37
N ILE A 95 -17.67 1.30 19.09
CA ILE A 95 -18.31 0.05 18.64
C ILE A 95 -17.59 -1.17 19.21
N ASN A 96 -16.25 -1.19 19.18
CA ASN A 96 -15.46 -2.33 19.65
C ASN A 96 -15.36 -2.39 21.18
N TYR A 97 -15.62 -1.28 21.88
CA TYR A 97 -15.62 -1.24 23.35
C TYR A 97 -16.53 -2.31 23.96
N LYS A 98 -17.73 -2.53 23.41
CA LYS A 98 -18.66 -3.57 23.88
C LYS A 98 -18.10 -4.99 23.70
N SER A 99 -17.31 -5.23 22.66
CA SER A 99 -16.65 -6.52 22.44
C SER A 99 -15.50 -6.71 23.44
N PHE A 100 -14.73 -5.67 23.73
CA PHE A 100 -13.64 -5.73 24.71
C PHE A 100 -14.16 -5.98 26.12
N THR A 101 -15.22 -5.29 26.55
CA THR A 101 -15.81 -5.48 27.89
C THR A 101 -16.41 -6.88 28.07
N LYS A 102 -16.97 -7.48 27.02
CA LYS A 102 -17.42 -8.89 27.05
C LYS A 102 -16.28 -9.89 27.13
N SER A 103 -15.11 -9.57 26.56
CA SER A 103 -14.01 -10.53 26.39
C SER A 103 -13.18 -10.87 27.64
N LYS A 104 -13.62 -10.48 28.86
CA LYS A 104 -12.92 -10.73 30.14
C LYS A 104 -11.40 -10.48 30.04
N LEU A 105 -10.99 -9.45 29.30
CA LEU A 105 -9.57 -9.13 29.15
C LEU A 105 -9.01 -8.77 30.51
N ASN A 106 -7.99 -9.51 30.95
CA ASN A 106 -7.20 -9.18 32.14
C ASN A 106 -5.79 -8.77 31.69
N PRO A 107 -5.61 -7.54 31.17
CA PRO A 107 -4.32 -7.06 30.71
C PRO A 107 -3.37 -6.96 31.90
N SER A 108 -2.24 -7.67 31.82
CA SER A 108 -1.16 -7.58 32.80
C SER A 108 0.11 -7.16 32.09
N ILE A 109 0.85 -6.23 32.68
CA ILE A 109 2.15 -5.75 32.16
C ILE A 109 3.10 -6.93 31.92
N LYS A 110 3.07 -7.96 32.79
CA LYS A 110 3.87 -9.18 32.62
C LYS A 110 3.50 -9.92 31.32
N LYS A 111 2.20 -10.12 31.07
CA LYS A 111 1.71 -10.78 29.83
C LYS A 111 2.07 -9.96 28.59
N ILE A 112 1.93 -8.63 28.65
CA ILE A 112 2.29 -7.73 27.55
C ILE A 112 3.78 -7.84 27.23
N LYS A 113 4.67 -7.83 28.25
CA LYS A 113 6.12 -7.98 28.04
C LYS A 113 6.48 -9.32 27.42
N VAL A 114 5.86 -10.42 27.86
CA VAL A 114 6.10 -11.76 27.28
C VAL A 114 5.68 -11.80 25.81
N LEU A 115 4.51 -11.27 25.46
CA LEU A 115 4.03 -11.22 24.08
C LEU A 115 4.89 -10.30 23.21
N ALA A 116 5.29 -9.13 23.72
CA ALA A 116 6.18 -8.21 23.02
C ALA A 116 7.53 -8.87 22.70
N LYS A 117 8.09 -9.66 23.63
CA LYS A 117 9.32 -10.42 23.39
C LYS A 117 9.12 -11.55 22.37
N ARG A 118 8.00 -12.29 22.45
CA ARG A 118 7.67 -13.37 21.50
C ARG A 118 7.53 -12.86 20.06
N TYR A 119 6.90 -11.70 19.88
CA TYR A 119 6.63 -11.11 18.56
C TYR A 119 7.61 -9.98 18.19
N ILE A 120 8.79 -9.91 18.81
CA ILE A 120 9.76 -8.82 18.61
C ILE A 120 10.21 -8.66 17.14
N ASN A 121 10.19 -9.74 16.37
CA ASN A 121 10.52 -9.73 14.95
C ASN A 121 9.53 -8.88 14.11
N PHE A 122 8.28 -8.72 14.55
CA PHE A 122 7.28 -7.92 13.85
C PHE A 122 7.64 -6.43 13.84
N PRO A 123 7.76 -5.72 14.99
CA PRO A 123 8.21 -4.33 14.97
C PRO A 123 9.66 -4.21 14.46
N LYS A 124 10.53 -5.19 14.72
CA LYS A 124 11.93 -5.12 14.28
C LYS A 124 12.13 -5.21 12.77
N TYR A 125 11.33 -6.03 12.06
CA TYR A 125 11.51 -6.25 10.62
C TYR A 125 10.30 -5.80 9.79
N SER A 126 9.07 -6.06 10.24
CA SER A 126 7.87 -5.67 9.49
C SER A 126 7.67 -4.16 9.48
N MET A 127 8.00 -3.44 10.56
CA MET A 127 7.91 -1.97 10.57
C MET A 127 8.85 -1.31 9.56
N PRO A 128 10.18 -1.56 9.57
CA PRO A 128 11.07 -0.98 8.58
C PRO A 128 10.74 -1.49 7.17
N HIS A 129 10.30 -2.74 7.01
CA HIS A 129 9.88 -3.25 5.71
C HIS A 129 8.67 -2.46 5.17
N SER A 130 7.61 -2.28 5.97
CA SER A 130 6.43 -1.50 5.57
C SER A 130 6.77 -0.03 5.30
N PHE A 131 7.69 0.56 6.07
CA PHE A 131 8.18 1.90 5.83
C PHE A 131 8.92 2.01 4.50
N LEU A 132 9.89 1.13 4.24
CA LEU A 132 10.65 1.11 2.98
C LEU A 132 9.74 0.81 1.78
N ASN A 133 8.77 -0.09 1.94
CA ASN A 133 7.79 -0.37 0.89
C ASN A 133 6.94 0.85 0.55
N THR A 134 6.49 1.58 1.57
CA THR A 134 5.75 2.84 1.38
C THR A 134 6.64 3.91 0.74
N LEU A 135 7.89 4.02 1.18
CA LEU A 135 8.86 4.95 0.61
C LEU A 135 9.13 4.61 -0.86
N SER A 136 9.39 3.35 -1.18
CA SER A 136 9.57 2.82 -2.54
C SER A 136 8.40 3.15 -3.45
N ALA A 137 7.16 3.04 -2.96
CA ALA A 137 5.97 3.40 -3.73
C ALA A 137 5.89 4.90 -4.05
N ASN A 138 6.44 5.77 -3.18
CA ASN A 138 6.37 7.22 -3.33
C ASN A 138 7.66 7.84 -3.94
N ILE A 139 8.77 7.11 -3.99
CA ILE A 139 10.03 7.58 -4.57
C ILE A 139 9.85 8.13 -6.00
N PRO A 140 9.10 7.50 -6.92
CA PRO A 140 8.88 8.06 -8.25
C PRO A 140 8.20 9.43 -8.20
N ILE A 141 7.21 9.62 -7.32
CA ILE A 141 6.51 10.90 -7.16
C ILE A 141 7.48 12.00 -6.69
N PHE A 142 8.43 11.65 -5.82
CA PHE A 142 9.45 12.59 -5.38
C PHE A 142 10.50 12.86 -6.45
N LEU A 143 10.99 11.84 -7.17
CA LEU A 143 12.13 11.97 -8.08
C LEU A 143 11.78 12.44 -9.49
N ILE A 144 10.62 12.08 -10.03
CA ILE A 144 10.20 12.49 -11.37
C ILE A 144 10.28 14.02 -11.58
N PRO A 145 9.75 14.89 -10.69
CA PRO A 145 9.79 16.34 -10.92
C PRO A 145 11.19 16.97 -10.81
N PHE A 146 12.21 16.25 -10.28
CA PHE A 146 13.58 16.76 -10.26
C PHE A 146 14.28 16.62 -11.62
N PHE A 147 13.93 15.58 -12.38
CA PHE A 147 14.59 15.25 -13.65
C PHE A 147 13.70 15.49 -14.87
N TYR A 148 12.39 15.51 -14.66
CA TYR A 148 11.37 15.67 -15.69
C TYR A 148 10.41 16.80 -15.32
N THR A 149 9.42 17.04 -16.18
CA THR A 149 8.47 18.14 -15.99
C THR A 149 7.38 17.81 -14.96
N SER A 150 6.81 18.84 -14.34
CA SER A 150 5.62 18.69 -13.48
C SER A 150 4.42 18.09 -14.23
N SER A 151 4.32 18.32 -15.54
CA SER A 151 3.29 17.71 -16.40
C SER A 151 3.48 16.19 -16.47
N THR A 152 4.72 15.73 -16.66
CA THR A 152 5.08 14.31 -16.65
C THR A 152 4.70 13.63 -15.33
N LEU A 153 4.98 14.28 -14.20
CA LEU A 153 4.54 13.79 -12.89
C LEU A 153 3.01 13.68 -12.81
N GLY A 154 2.29 14.69 -13.31
CA GLY A 154 0.83 14.70 -13.35
C GLY A 154 0.26 13.50 -14.12
N LEU A 155 0.77 13.26 -15.33
CA LEU A 155 0.38 12.13 -16.18
C LEU A 155 0.67 10.78 -15.51
N TYR A 156 1.87 10.62 -14.94
CA TYR A 156 2.27 9.42 -14.21
C TYR A 156 1.35 9.15 -12.99
N ALA A 157 1.15 10.16 -12.16
CA ALA A 157 0.34 10.05 -10.95
C ALA A 157 -1.13 9.79 -11.28
N PHE A 158 -1.67 10.44 -12.32
CA PHE A 158 -3.02 10.22 -12.80
C PHE A 158 -3.21 8.79 -13.30
N GLY A 159 -2.34 8.34 -14.21
CA GLY A 159 -2.38 6.98 -14.75
C GLY A 159 -2.37 5.92 -13.65
N LEU A 160 -1.44 6.05 -12.69
CA LEU A 160 -1.35 5.10 -11.59
C LEU A 160 -2.58 5.15 -10.69
N LYS A 161 -3.13 6.33 -10.40
CA LYS A 161 -4.32 6.46 -9.55
C LYS A 161 -5.52 5.73 -10.14
N ILE A 162 -5.77 5.91 -11.45
CA ILE A 162 -6.88 5.27 -12.16
C ILE A 162 -6.77 3.74 -12.10
N VAL A 163 -5.56 3.20 -12.30
CA VAL A 163 -5.34 1.75 -12.37
C VAL A 163 -5.25 1.12 -10.98
N GLN A 164 -4.65 1.80 -10.01
CA GLN A 164 -4.53 1.29 -8.64
C GLN A 164 -5.87 1.23 -7.91
N ALA A 165 -6.82 2.12 -8.20
CA ALA A 165 -8.13 2.13 -7.55
C ALA A 165 -8.84 0.75 -7.63
N PRO A 166 -9.13 0.18 -8.81
CA PRO A 166 -9.78 -1.13 -8.91
C PRO A 166 -8.88 -2.26 -8.39
N LEU A 167 -7.57 -2.22 -8.66
CA LEU A 167 -6.63 -3.25 -8.19
C LEU A 167 -6.56 -3.33 -6.67
N SER A 168 -6.66 -2.19 -5.98
CA SER A 168 -6.61 -2.12 -4.52
C SER A 168 -7.84 -2.72 -3.86
N ILE A 169 -9.02 -2.60 -4.48
CA ILE A 169 -10.28 -3.15 -3.95
C ILE A 169 -10.22 -4.67 -3.97
N VAL A 170 -9.82 -5.24 -5.12
CA VAL A 170 -9.73 -6.69 -5.31
C VAL A 170 -8.62 -7.27 -4.44
N SER A 171 -7.41 -6.70 -4.52
CA SER A 171 -6.25 -7.22 -3.77
C SER A 171 -6.44 -7.12 -2.25
N ALA A 172 -7.01 -6.03 -1.72
CA ALA A 172 -7.23 -5.89 -0.28
C ALA A 172 -8.26 -6.90 0.26
N SER A 173 -9.34 -7.15 -0.49
CA SER A 173 -10.37 -8.12 -0.11
C SER A 173 -9.80 -9.54 -0.09
N MET A 174 -8.98 -9.89 -1.09
CA MET A 174 -8.29 -11.17 -1.17
C MET A 174 -7.25 -11.31 -0.05
N PHE A 175 -6.42 -10.28 0.17
CA PHE A 175 -5.40 -10.27 1.21
C PHE A 175 -6.00 -10.49 2.61
N ASN A 176 -7.08 -9.79 2.95
CA ASN A 176 -7.68 -9.87 4.29
C ASN A 176 -8.31 -11.24 4.55
N VAL A 177 -9.16 -11.73 3.64
CA VAL A 177 -9.90 -12.99 3.84
C VAL A 177 -8.99 -14.20 3.66
N LEU A 178 -8.20 -14.25 2.59
CA LEU A 178 -7.33 -15.40 2.31
C LEU A 178 -6.12 -15.42 3.22
N GLY A 179 -5.56 -14.25 3.56
CA GLY A 179 -4.48 -14.16 4.53
C GLY A 179 -4.90 -14.64 5.92
N GLN A 180 -6.11 -14.27 6.36
CA GLN A 180 -6.67 -14.79 7.62
C GLN A 180 -6.89 -16.31 7.54
N LYS A 181 -7.48 -16.81 6.45
CA LYS A 181 -7.71 -18.25 6.27
C LYS A 181 -6.41 -19.05 6.26
N MET A 182 -5.40 -18.63 5.50
CA MET A 182 -4.10 -19.31 5.46
C MET A 182 -3.42 -19.31 6.84
N ALA A 183 -3.51 -18.22 7.60
CA ALA A 183 -2.95 -18.16 8.95
C ALA A 183 -3.67 -19.09 9.94
N GLU A 184 -4.99 -19.25 9.80
CA GLU A 184 -5.80 -20.15 10.62
C GLU A 184 -5.48 -21.63 10.33
N GLU A 185 -5.45 -22.01 9.04
CA GLU A 185 -5.07 -23.38 8.63
C GLU A 185 -3.65 -23.73 9.12
N TYR A 186 -2.69 -22.83 8.93
CA TYR A 186 -1.32 -23.04 9.42
C TYR A 186 -1.27 -23.18 10.95
N SER A 187 -2.03 -22.36 11.68
CA SER A 187 -2.10 -22.46 13.15
C SER A 187 -2.75 -23.76 13.64
N ASN A 188 -3.62 -24.36 12.83
CA ASN A 188 -4.25 -25.65 13.12
C ASN A 188 -3.37 -26.84 12.70
N GLY A 189 -2.21 -26.60 12.11
CA GLY A 189 -1.30 -27.64 11.60
C GLY A 189 -1.71 -28.20 10.23
N ASN A 190 -2.62 -27.54 9.51
CA ASN A 190 -3.06 -27.96 8.19
C ASN A 190 -2.16 -27.39 7.08
N GLU A 191 -2.06 -28.13 5.97
CA GLU A 191 -1.31 -27.73 4.79
C GLU A 191 -1.96 -26.52 4.08
N ILE A 192 -1.19 -25.48 3.80
CA ILE A 192 -1.70 -24.28 3.10
C ILE A 192 -1.48 -24.30 1.59
N LYS A 193 -0.75 -25.29 1.06
CA LYS A 193 -0.34 -25.39 -0.35
C LYS A 193 -1.53 -25.37 -1.31
N THR A 194 -2.53 -26.21 -1.08
CA THR A 194 -3.71 -26.29 -1.95
C THR A 194 -4.49 -24.98 -1.99
N LEU A 195 -4.56 -24.24 -0.87
CA LEU A 195 -5.16 -22.90 -0.84
C LEU A 195 -4.33 -21.89 -1.62
N PHE A 196 -3.01 -21.94 -1.48
CA PHE A 196 -2.06 -21.11 -2.22
C PHE A 196 -2.16 -21.34 -3.73
N GLU A 197 -2.09 -22.59 -4.19
CA GLU A 197 -2.12 -22.92 -5.63
C GLU A 197 -3.45 -22.55 -6.28
N ASN A 198 -4.57 -22.79 -5.59
CA ASN A 198 -5.89 -22.36 -6.05
C ASN A 198 -6.01 -20.83 -6.15
N LEU A 199 -5.41 -20.09 -5.22
CA LEU A 199 -5.37 -18.64 -5.24
C LEU A 199 -4.55 -18.13 -6.44
N VAL A 200 -3.33 -18.65 -6.60
CA VAL A 200 -2.44 -18.30 -7.71
C VAL A 200 -3.11 -18.58 -9.06
N LYS A 201 -3.76 -19.74 -9.21
CA LYS A 201 -4.48 -20.09 -10.44
C LYS A 201 -5.57 -19.07 -10.78
N LYS A 202 -6.39 -18.66 -9.79
CA LYS A 202 -7.44 -17.65 -9.99
C LYS A 202 -6.85 -16.30 -10.38
N LEU A 203 -5.80 -15.84 -9.68
CA LEU A 203 -5.13 -14.58 -9.97
C LEU A 203 -4.50 -14.57 -11.37
N PHE A 204 -3.89 -15.69 -11.78
CA PHE A 204 -3.31 -15.83 -13.11
C PHE A 204 -4.37 -15.75 -14.20
N ILE A 205 -5.51 -16.46 -14.04
CA ILE A 205 -6.63 -16.37 -14.98
C ILE A 205 -7.14 -14.92 -15.08
N THR A 206 -7.28 -14.22 -13.96
CA THR A 206 -7.69 -12.81 -13.97
C THR A 206 -6.70 -11.93 -14.71
N VAL A 207 -5.39 -12.11 -14.52
CA VAL A 207 -4.36 -11.35 -15.26
C VAL A 207 -4.45 -11.62 -16.76
N VAL A 208 -4.62 -12.88 -17.18
CA VAL A 208 -4.77 -13.22 -18.60
C VAL A 208 -5.98 -12.52 -19.22
N LEU A 209 -7.10 -12.45 -18.49
CA LEU A 209 -8.30 -11.73 -18.93
C LEU A 209 -8.11 -10.20 -18.98
N LEU A 210 -7.29 -9.64 -18.10
CA LEU A 210 -7.01 -8.19 -18.07
C LEU A 210 -5.94 -7.77 -19.07
N LEU A 211 -5.11 -8.69 -19.57
CA LEU A 211 -3.96 -8.39 -20.42
C LEU A 211 -4.32 -7.55 -21.67
N PRO A 212 -5.42 -7.83 -22.41
CA PRO A 212 -5.82 -6.99 -23.53
C PRO A 212 -6.11 -5.54 -23.14
N ILE A 213 -6.72 -5.31 -21.97
CA ILE A 213 -7.03 -3.97 -21.46
C ILE A 213 -5.75 -3.16 -21.26
N PHE A 214 -4.71 -3.79 -20.72
CA PHE A 214 -3.42 -3.12 -20.50
C PHE A 214 -2.65 -2.84 -21.80
N ILE A 215 -2.85 -3.64 -22.85
CA ILE A 215 -2.24 -3.38 -24.17
C ILE A 215 -2.82 -2.12 -24.81
N TYR A 216 -4.12 -1.87 -24.64
CA TYR A 216 -4.81 -0.70 -25.24
C TYR A 216 -4.96 0.47 -24.26
N MET A 217 -4.14 0.55 -23.22
CA MET A 217 -4.36 1.51 -22.13
C MET A 217 -4.23 2.97 -22.58
N ASN A 218 -3.32 3.28 -23.52
CA ASN A 218 -3.22 4.60 -24.15
C ASN A 218 -4.53 5.00 -24.85
N ASN A 219 -5.09 4.11 -25.70
CA ASN A 219 -6.36 4.34 -26.39
C ASN A 219 -7.54 4.47 -25.41
N ILE A 220 -7.59 3.62 -24.39
CA ILE A 220 -8.64 3.65 -23.36
C ILE A 220 -8.61 4.99 -22.62
N PHE A 221 -7.43 5.47 -22.25
CA PHE A 221 -7.29 6.77 -21.59
C PHE A 221 -7.71 7.92 -22.51
N ALA A 222 -7.31 7.89 -23.78
CA ALA A 222 -7.71 8.88 -24.77
C ALA A 222 -9.24 8.94 -24.97
N ILE A 223 -9.90 7.78 -25.01
CA ILE A 223 -11.37 7.69 -25.20
C ILE A 223 -12.14 8.15 -23.96
N ILE A 224 -11.71 7.75 -22.76
CA ILE A 224 -12.46 8.00 -21.52
C ILE A 224 -12.21 9.38 -20.95
N PHE A 225 -10.95 9.83 -20.97
CA PHE A 225 -10.53 11.08 -20.31
C PHE A 225 -10.20 12.20 -21.31
N GLY A 226 -10.00 11.89 -22.59
CA GLY A 226 -9.59 12.83 -23.63
C GLY A 226 -8.16 12.61 -24.08
N THR A 227 -7.83 13.11 -25.27
CA THR A 227 -6.52 12.91 -25.94
C THR A 227 -5.33 13.45 -25.14
N GLU A 228 -5.56 14.48 -24.30
CA GLU A 228 -4.56 15.02 -23.38
C GLU A 228 -4.05 13.99 -22.34
N TRP A 229 -4.83 12.94 -22.06
CA TRP A 229 -4.48 11.88 -21.11
C TRP A 229 -3.91 10.61 -21.78
N GLU A 230 -3.79 10.60 -23.12
CA GLU A 230 -3.26 9.45 -23.86
C GLU A 230 -1.86 9.04 -23.34
N GLN A 231 -1.00 10.02 -23.07
CA GLN A 231 0.35 9.78 -22.56
C GLN A 231 0.34 9.15 -21.16
N ALA A 232 -0.66 9.44 -20.31
CA ALA A 232 -0.82 8.76 -19.03
C ALA A 232 -1.17 7.27 -19.22
N GLY A 233 -2.04 6.96 -20.18
CA GLY A 233 -2.35 5.59 -20.56
C GLY A 233 -1.13 4.85 -21.13
N TYR A 234 -0.30 5.55 -21.92
CA TYR A 234 0.95 5.02 -22.44
C TYR A 234 1.98 4.70 -21.34
N PHE A 235 2.11 5.55 -20.31
CA PHE A 235 2.95 5.24 -19.15
C PHE A 235 2.47 3.97 -18.43
N ILE A 236 1.16 3.80 -18.28
CA ILE A 236 0.59 2.59 -17.67
C ILE A 236 0.81 1.36 -18.55
N GLN A 237 0.73 1.49 -19.86
CA GLN A 237 1.04 0.42 -20.79
C GLN A 237 2.49 -0.06 -20.61
N ILE A 238 3.47 0.86 -20.52
CA ILE A 238 4.88 0.54 -20.24
C ILE A 238 5.04 -0.15 -18.87
N MET A 239 4.30 0.32 -17.86
CA MET A 239 4.36 -0.22 -16.50
C MET A 239 3.52 -1.49 -16.30
N SER A 240 2.74 -1.90 -17.31
CA SER A 240 1.79 -3.01 -17.20
C SER A 240 2.41 -4.35 -16.79
N PRO A 241 3.63 -4.75 -17.22
CA PRO A 241 4.23 -6.00 -16.75
C PRO A 241 4.38 -6.04 -15.23
N TRP A 242 4.84 -4.93 -14.64
CA TRP A 242 4.97 -4.81 -13.20
C TRP A 242 3.60 -4.75 -12.51
N ILE A 243 2.65 -3.96 -13.02
CA ILE A 243 1.32 -3.79 -12.42
C ILE A 243 0.56 -5.14 -12.37
N LEU A 244 0.61 -5.92 -13.46
CA LEU A 244 -0.02 -7.23 -13.52
C LEU A 244 0.62 -8.22 -12.53
N LEU A 245 1.94 -8.19 -12.37
CA LEU A 245 2.63 -9.01 -11.37
C LEU A 245 2.31 -8.58 -9.93
N VAL A 246 2.18 -7.29 -9.66
CA VAL A 246 1.73 -6.78 -8.35
C VAL A 246 0.35 -7.35 -8.00
N PHE A 247 -0.55 -7.45 -8.97
CA PHE A 247 -1.88 -8.04 -8.74
C PHE A 247 -1.81 -9.51 -8.31
N ILE A 248 -0.87 -10.30 -8.85
CA ILE A 248 -0.67 -11.71 -8.48
C ILE A 248 0.04 -11.84 -7.13
N VAL A 249 1.08 -11.03 -6.90
CA VAL A 249 2.01 -11.22 -5.78
C VAL A 249 1.52 -10.55 -4.50
N SER A 250 0.80 -9.42 -4.59
CA SER A 250 0.38 -8.66 -3.40
C SER A 250 -0.55 -9.44 -2.43
N PRO A 251 -1.50 -10.29 -2.87
CA PRO A 251 -2.29 -11.10 -1.94
C PRO A 251 -1.45 -12.15 -1.20
N LEU A 252 -0.28 -12.51 -1.74
CA LEU A 252 0.64 -13.50 -1.19
C LEU A 252 1.64 -12.89 -0.20
N ALA A 253 1.65 -11.57 -0.02
CA ALA A 253 2.58 -10.87 0.88
C ALA A 253 2.42 -11.22 2.37
N THR A 254 1.38 -11.98 2.74
CA THR A 254 1.18 -12.55 4.08
C THR A 254 2.06 -13.77 4.36
N ILE A 255 2.54 -14.47 3.31
CA ILE A 255 3.31 -15.72 3.45
C ILE A 255 4.57 -15.55 4.32
N PRO A 256 5.41 -14.51 4.14
CA PRO A 256 6.55 -14.28 5.03
C PRO A 256 6.16 -14.01 6.49
N GLN A 257 4.95 -13.51 6.74
CA GLN A 257 4.46 -13.26 8.10
C GLN A 257 4.03 -14.55 8.77
N ILE A 258 3.35 -15.45 8.03
CA ILE A 258 2.92 -16.77 8.51
C ILE A 258 4.13 -17.61 8.93
N TYR A 259 5.16 -17.66 8.07
CA TYR A 259 6.37 -18.47 8.29
C TYR A 259 7.51 -17.75 9.05
N ASN A 260 7.25 -16.58 9.64
CA ASN A 260 8.24 -15.79 10.39
C ASN A 260 9.55 -15.47 9.61
N LYS A 261 9.46 -15.20 8.31
CA LYS A 261 10.59 -14.85 7.43
C LYS A 261 10.68 -13.36 7.09
N GLN A 262 10.19 -12.49 7.98
CA GLN A 262 10.11 -11.04 7.74
C GLN A 262 11.49 -10.39 7.50
N LYS A 263 12.57 -10.95 8.07
CA LYS A 263 13.94 -10.48 7.83
C LYS A 263 14.35 -10.58 6.36
N LYS A 264 14.01 -11.68 5.67
CA LYS A 264 14.33 -11.85 4.25
C LYS A 264 13.49 -10.91 3.39
N ALA A 265 12.21 -10.71 3.74
CA ALA A 265 11.36 -9.72 3.08
C ALA A 265 11.96 -8.30 3.18
N LEU A 266 12.43 -7.90 4.37
CA LEU A 266 13.13 -6.61 4.56
C LEU A 266 14.35 -6.47 3.65
N ASN A 267 15.19 -7.50 3.56
CA ASN A 267 16.38 -7.45 2.70
C ASN A 267 16.03 -7.28 1.22
N ILE A 268 14.96 -7.94 0.74
CA ILE A 268 14.46 -7.78 -0.63
C ILE A 268 13.98 -6.34 -0.87
N GLU A 269 13.26 -5.76 0.09
CA GLU A 269 12.77 -4.37 -0.03
C GLU A 269 13.91 -3.36 -0.01
N ILE A 270 14.96 -3.57 0.80
CA ILE A 270 16.18 -2.75 0.80
C ILE A 270 16.88 -2.83 -0.56
N PHE A 271 17.01 -4.02 -1.14
CA PHE A 271 17.59 -4.18 -2.47
C PHE A 271 16.75 -3.45 -3.52
N ARG A 272 15.43 -3.67 -3.51
CA ARG A 272 14.48 -3.05 -4.43
C ARG A 272 14.57 -1.53 -4.41
N ILE A 273 14.57 -0.91 -3.21
CA ILE A 273 14.55 0.54 -3.10
C ILE A 273 15.86 1.17 -3.59
N ILE A 274 17.01 0.56 -3.32
CA ILE A 274 18.32 1.05 -3.77
C ILE A 274 18.38 1.08 -5.30
N PHE A 275 18.04 -0.04 -5.95
CA PHE A 275 18.07 -0.13 -7.40
C PHE A 275 16.99 0.72 -8.07
N GLN A 276 15.82 0.85 -7.45
CA GLN A 276 14.78 1.78 -7.92
C GLN A 276 15.29 3.23 -7.95
N VAL A 277 15.98 3.67 -6.88
CA VAL A 277 16.59 5.01 -6.85
C VAL A 277 17.66 5.14 -7.92
N MET A 278 18.53 4.14 -8.08
CA MET A 278 19.56 4.13 -9.12
C MET A 278 18.96 4.26 -10.53
N ILE A 279 17.89 3.51 -10.82
CA ILE A 279 17.19 3.57 -12.12
C ILE A 279 16.54 4.94 -12.33
N LEU A 280 15.89 5.52 -11.31
CA LEU A 280 15.23 6.81 -11.47
C LEU A 280 16.21 7.97 -11.59
N VAL A 281 17.30 7.97 -10.81
CA VAL A 281 18.33 9.00 -10.87
C VAL A 281 19.14 8.86 -12.16
N GLY A 282 19.66 7.66 -12.48
CA GLY A 282 20.39 7.41 -13.72
C GLY A 282 19.50 7.61 -14.95
N GLY A 283 18.27 7.12 -14.91
CA GLY A 283 17.22 7.38 -15.88
C GLY A 283 17.03 8.87 -16.15
N GLY A 284 16.84 9.64 -15.07
CA GLY A 284 16.63 11.08 -15.13
C GLY A 284 17.79 11.90 -15.73
N PHE A 285 19.03 11.44 -15.61
CA PHE A 285 20.18 12.14 -16.21
C PHE A 285 20.43 11.78 -17.68
N TYR A 286 20.10 10.57 -18.11
CA TYR A 286 20.58 10.02 -19.39
C TYR A 286 19.47 9.61 -20.37
N PHE A 287 18.23 9.48 -19.92
CA PHE A 287 17.16 8.86 -20.70
C PHE A 287 15.85 9.65 -20.67
N SER A 288 14.94 9.35 -21.61
CA SER A 288 13.58 9.85 -21.56
C SER A 288 12.78 9.18 -20.43
N ILE A 289 11.65 9.77 -20.05
CA ILE A 289 10.77 9.22 -19.02
C ILE A 289 10.25 7.83 -19.41
N GLU A 290 9.91 7.62 -20.68
CA GLU A 290 9.41 6.35 -21.21
C GLU A 290 10.43 5.23 -20.99
N THR A 291 11.69 5.49 -21.35
CA THR A 291 12.80 4.54 -21.17
C THR A 291 13.05 4.25 -19.70
N THR A 292 13.01 5.29 -18.85
CA THR A 292 13.18 5.15 -17.40
C THR A 292 12.05 4.34 -16.75
N LEU A 293 10.80 4.58 -17.14
CA LEU A 293 9.64 3.82 -16.69
C LEU A 293 9.71 2.37 -17.18
N LEU A 294 10.21 2.13 -18.39
CA LEU A 294 10.43 0.77 -18.91
C LEU A 294 11.48 0.03 -18.08
N MET A 295 12.65 0.65 -17.83
CA MET A 295 13.68 0.08 -16.96
C MET A 295 13.15 -0.22 -15.56
N LEU A 296 12.40 0.71 -14.99
CA LEU A 296 11.76 0.55 -13.68
C LEU A 296 10.74 -0.60 -13.68
N SER A 297 9.93 -0.71 -14.73
CA SER A 297 8.92 -1.75 -14.92
C SER A 297 9.56 -3.13 -15.02
N LEU A 298 10.60 -3.29 -15.85
CA LEU A 298 11.33 -4.54 -16.02
C LEU A 298 12.02 -4.97 -14.72
N PHE A 299 12.75 -4.05 -14.07
CA PHE A 299 13.40 -4.33 -12.79
C PHE A 299 12.39 -4.74 -11.72
N SER A 300 11.32 -3.97 -11.57
CA SER A 300 10.28 -4.25 -10.56
C SER A 300 9.54 -5.55 -10.86
N SER A 301 9.35 -5.89 -12.13
CA SER A 301 8.82 -7.19 -12.55
C SER A 301 9.73 -8.35 -12.14
N ALA A 302 11.04 -8.22 -12.37
CA ALA A 302 12.01 -9.24 -11.95
C ALA A 302 12.00 -9.45 -10.43
N VAL A 303 11.92 -8.36 -9.65
CA VAL A 303 11.80 -8.44 -8.18
C VAL A 303 10.50 -9.15 -7.77
N MET A 304 9.38 -8.85 -8.43
CA MET A 304 8.09 -9.51 -8.15
C MET A 304 8.11 -11.01 -8.49
N LEU A 305 8.72 -11.39 -9.61
CA LEU A 305 8.90 -12.80 -9.99
C LEU A 305 9.79 -13.55 -9.00
N TYR A 306 10.88 -12.94 -8.55
CA TYR A 306 11.72 -13.49 -7.49
C TYR A 306 10.93 -13.67 -6.19
N GLY A 307 10.16 -12.66 -5.78
CA GLY A 307 9.30 -12.70 -4.60
C GLY A 307 8.25 -13.82 -4.68
N PHE A 308 7.59 -13.95 -5.83
CA PHE A 308 6.62 -15.01 -6.11
C PHE A 308 7.25 -16.41 -5.97
N ASN A 309 8.39 -16.64 -6.63
CA ASN A 309 9.10 -17.91 -6.55
C ASN A 309 9.54 -18.22 -5.11
N TRP A 310 10.01 -17.21 -4.37
CA TRP A 310 10.37 -17.37 -2.97
C TRP A 310 9.14 -17.74 -2.10
N TYR A 311 7.98 -17.12 -2.32
CA TYR A 311 6.75 -17.48 -1.61
C TYR A 311 6.31 -18.92 -1.91
N TYR A 312 6.39 -19.33 -3.19
CA TYR A 312 6.10 -20.71 -3.59
C TYR A 312 7.01 -21.72 -2.89
N GLN A 313 8.32 -21.43 -2.80
CA GLN A 313 9.28 -22.28 -2.10
C GLN A 313 8.99 -22.40 -0.60
N LEU A 314 8.62 -21.29 0.07
CA LEU A 314 8.25 -21.34 1.50
C LEU A 314 7.05 -22.25 1.73
N VAL A 315 6.02 -22.10 0.91
CA VAL A 315 4.81 -22.94 0.99
C VAL A 315 5.11 -24.40 0.67
N ARG A 316 6.07 -24.69 -0.22
CA ARG A 316 6.41 -26.08 -0.58
C ARG A 316 7.30 -26.78 0.44
N LEU A 317 8.23 -26.07 1.09
CA LEU A 317 9.26 -26.66 1.97
C LEU A 317 8.84 -26.73 3.44
N GLU A 318 7.92 -25.87 3.88
CA GLU A 318 7.48 -25.78 5.28
C GLU A 318 6.06 -26.37 5.51
N ASN A 319 5.58 -27.15 4.54
CA ASN A 319 4.42 -28.05 4.64
C ASN A 319 4.91 -29.50 4.67
#